data_AF-A0A9E1J2G5-F1
#
_entry.id   AF-A0A9E1J2G5-F1
#
_cell.length_a   1.000
_cell.length_b   1.000
_cell.length_c   1.000
_cell.angle_alpha   90.00
_cell.angle_beta   90.00
_cell.angle_gamma   90.00
#
_symmetry.space_group_name_H-M   'P 1'
#
loop_
_entity.id
_entity.type
_entity.pdbx_description
1 polymer ?
#
loop_
_entity_poly.entity_id
_entity_poly.type
_entity_poly.pdbx_seq_one_letter_code
_entity_poly.pdbx_strand_id
1 'polypeptide(L)' 'MGSITYYIGRTLQVIGLATISAVVFMFFTQMSMEPLLVWSLVGASEFYGGTWLMGKEGK' A
#
# COMPACT_ATOMS: atom_id res chain seq x y z
N MET A 1 0.65 -24.13 -3.02
CA MET A 1 0.14 -22.92 -2.32
C MET A 1 0.58 -21.67 -3.08
N GLY A 2 0.27 -21.55 -4.39
CA GLY A 2 0.96 -20.62 -5.31
C GLY A 2 0.08 -19.58 -6.02
N SER A 3 -1.15 -19.40 -5.58
CA SER A 3 -2.14 -18.55 -6.30
C SER A 3 -2.86 -17.61 -5.35
N ILE A 4 -3.27 -18.09 -4.17
CA ILE A 4 -3.93 -17.26 -3.17
C ILE A 4 -2.97 -16.19 -2.62
N THR A 5 -1.72 -16.55 -2.28
CA THR A 5 -0.73 -15.58 -1.77
C THR A 5 -0.40 -14.52 -2.82
N TYR A 6 -0.27 -14.93 -4.09
CA TYR A 6 -0.10 -14.03 -5.23
C TYR A 6 -1.23 -12.99 -5.30
N TYR A 7 -2.49 -13.44 -5.31
CA TYR A 7 -3.64 -12.54 -5.39
C TYR A 7 -3.80 -11.67 -4.15
N ILE A 8 -3.47 -12.17 -2.95
CA ILE A 8 -3.44 -11.38 -1.72
C ILE A 8 -2.38 -10.29 -1.83
N GLY A 9 -1.15 -10.63 -2.22
CA GLY A 9 -0.07 -9.65 -2.36
C GLY A 9 -0.37 -8.61 -3.44
N ARG A 10 -0.98 -9.03 -4.56
CA ARG A 10 -1.39 -8.13 -5.64
C ARG A 10 -2.51 -7.19 -5.20
N THR A 11 -3.50 -7.70 -4.47
CA THR A 11 -4.57 -6.89 -3.88
C THR A 11 -4.00 -5.88 -2.90
N LEU A 12 -3.07 -6.30 -2.03
CA LEU A 12 -2.43 -5.43 -1.05
C LEU A 12 -1.60 -4.31 -1.71
N GLN A 13 -0.94 -4.58 -2.84
CA GLN A 13 -0.31 -3.54 -3.66
C GLN A 13 -1.30 -2.52 -4.20
N VAL A 14 -2.43 -2.98 -4.74
CA VAL A 14 -3.46 -2.08 -5.28
C VAL A 14 -4.04 -1.20 -4.16
N ILE A 15 -4.27 -1.77 -2.97
CA ILE A 15 -4.69 -1.04 -1.79
C ILE A 15 -3.63 0.01 -1.41
N GLY A 16 -2.37 -0.38 -1.27
CA GLY A 16 -1.29 0.57 -0.94
C GLY A 16 -1.15 1.71 -1.95
N LEU A 17 -1.31 1.42 -3.25
CA LEU A 17 -1.32 2.44 -4.30
C LEU A 17 -2.52 3.40 -4.15
N ALA A 18 -3.71 2.87 -3.87
CA ALA A 18 -4.90 3.67 -3.62
C ALA A 18 -4.74 4.53 -2.35
N THR A 19 -4.18 3.99 -1.27
CA THR A 19 -3.90 4.72 -0.03
C THR A 19 -2.94 5.89 -0.28
N ILE A 20 -1.83 5.66 -0.98
CA ILE A 20 -0.87 6.73 -1.33
C ILE A 20 -1.55 7.77 -2.23
N SER A 21 -2.35 7.35 -3.21
CA SER A 21 -3.08 8.27 -4.09
C SER A 21 -4.11 9.11 -3.32
N ALA A 22 -4.80 8.52 -2.33
CA ALA A 22 -5.71 9.22 -1.44
C ALA A 22 -4.97 10.23 -0.55
N VAL A 23 -3.77 9.90 -0.07
CA VAL A 23 -2.93 10.84 0.67
C VAL A 23 -2.52 12.02 -0.18
N VAL A 24 -2.14 11.80 -1.44
CA VAL A 24 -1.86 12.90 -2.39
C VAL A 24 -3.09 13.77 -2.59
N PHE A 25 -4.28 13.18 -2.69
CA PHE A 25 -5.52 13.97 -2.75
C PHE A 25 -5.77 14.76 -1.46
N MET A 26 -5.62 14.13 -0.29
CA MET A 26 -5.78 14.78 1.02
C MET A 26 -4.73 15.87 1.26
N PHE A 27 -3.55 15.78 0.65
CA PHE A 27 -2.52 16.82 0.71
C PHE A 27 -2.99 18.14 0.07
N PHE A 28 -3.88 18.09 -0.93
CA PHE A 28 -4.49 19.29 -1.50
C PHE A 28 -5.63 19.86 -0.65
N THR A 29 -6.06 19.13 0.39
CA THR A 29 -6.98 19.64 1.41
C THR A 29 -6.18 20.31 2.53
N GLN A 30 -6.79 21.22 3.30
CA GLN A 30 -6.13 21.92 4.43
C GLN A 30 -5.88 21.00 5.66
N MET A 31 -5.60 19.72 5.42
CA MET A 31 -5.32 18.73 6.46
C MET A 31 -3.94 18.95 7.07
N SER A 32 -3.82 18.75 8.38
CA SER A 32 -2.55 18.81 9.09
C SER A 32 -1.55 17.77 8.56
N MET A 33 -0.25 18.08 8.66
CA MET A 33 0.82 17.20 8.12
C MET A 33 0.93 15.84 8.83
N GLU A 34 0.65 15.78 10.13
CA GLU A 34 0.79 14.56 10.94
C GLU A 34 -0.05 13.37 10.41
N PRO A 35 -1.37 13.50 10.16
CA PRO A 35 -2.15 12.41 9.58
C PRO A 35 -1.70 12.04 8.17
N LEU A 36 -1.25 13.00 7.35
CA LEU A 36 -0.73 12.71 6.01
C LEU A 36 0.51 11.82 6.05
N LEU A 37 1.41 12.04 7.02
CA LEU A 37 2.58 11.20 7.24
C LEU A 37 2.21 9.80 7.70
N VAL A 38 1.26 9.67 8.63
CA VAL A 38 0.80 8.35 9.12
C VAL A 38 0.20 7.56 7.97
N TRP A 39 -0.71 8.15 7.19
CA TRP A 39 -1.32 7.47 6.05
C TRP A 39 -0.33 7.16 4.92
N SER A 40 0.69 8.00 4.73
CA SER A 40 1.79 7.72 3.80
C SER A 40 2.56 6.46 4.21
N LEU A 41 2.88 6.32 5.51
CA LEU A 41 3.55 5.14 6.04
C LEU A 41 2.69 3.88 5.91
N VAL A 42 1.37 4.00 6.17
CA VAL A 42 0.42 2.90 5.98
C VAL A 42 0.41 2.47 4.51
N GLY A 43 0.19 3.39 3.57
CA GLY A 43 0.14 3.06 2.15
C GLY A 43 1.45 2.47 1.62
N ALA A 44 2.60 2.98 2.07
CA ALA A 44 3.89 2.39 1.75
C ALA A 44 4.03 0.97 2.31
N SER A 45 3.64 0.75 3.57
CA SER A 45 3.71 -0.57 4.20
C SER A 45 2.82 -1.61 3.51
N GLU A 46 1.62 -1.21 3.07
CA GLU A 46 0.69 -2.07 2.31
C GLU A 46 1.29 -2.43 0.95
N PHE A 47 1.85 -1.45 0.23
CA PHE A 47 2.43 -1.67 -1.08
C PHE A 47 3.67 -2.57 -1.03
N TYR A 48 4.62 -2.28 -0.14
CA TYR A 48 5.85 -3.07 0.00
C TYR A 48 5.58 -4.42 0.67
N GLY A 49 4.65 -4.50 1.62
CA GLY A 49 4.19 -5.75 2.22
C GLY A 49 3.56 -6.69 1.18
N GLY A 50 2.74 -6.15 0.28
CA GLY A 50 2.15 -6.90 -0.83
C GLY A 50 3.20 -7.41 -1.81
N THR A 51 4.20 -6.56 -2.10
CA THR A 51 5.35 -6.91 -2.94
C THR A 51 6.18 -8.04 -2.31
N TRP A 52 6.43 -7.99 -1.00
CA TRP A 52 7.17 -9.02 -0.28
C TRP A 52 6.44 -10.37 -0.28
N LEU A 53 5.11 -10.35 -0.09
CA LEU A 53 4.28 -11.56 -0.15
C LEU A 53 4.35 -12.25 -1.51
N MET A 54 4.37 -11.49 -2.61
CA MET A 54 4.57 -12.05 -3.96
C MET A 54 6.01 -12.48 -4.23
N GLY A 55 7.00 -11.74 -3.70
CA GLY A 55 8.42 -12.09 -3.83
C GLY A 55 8.81 -13.42 -3.18
N LYS A 56 7.99 -13.94 -2.24
CA LYS A 56 8.17 -15.28 -1.66
C LYS A 56 7.70 -16.43 -2.55
N GLU A 57 6.86 -16.18 -3.56
CA GLU A 57 6.43 -17.19 -4.55
C GLU A 57 7.32 -17.23 -5.81
N GLY A 58 8.20 -16.24 -5.99
CA GLY A 58 9.13 -16.16 -7.12
C GLY A 58 10.49 -16.84 -6.92
N LYS A 59 10.65 -17.69 -5.89
CA LYS A 59 11.84 -18.52 -5.65
C LYS A 59 11.49 -20.00 -5.64
#